data_AF-A0A258XVI8-F1
#
_entry.id   AF-A0A258XVI8-F1
#
_cell.length_a   1.000
_cell.length_b   1.000
_cell.length_c   1.000
_cell.angle_alpha   90.00
_cell.angle_beta   90.00
_cell.angle_gamma   90.00
#
_symmetry.space_group_name_H-M   'P 1'
#
loop_
_entity.id
_entity.type
_entity.pdbx_description
1 polymer ?
#
loop_
_entity_poly.entity_id
_entity_poly.type
_entity_poly.pdbx_seq_one_letter_code
_entity_poly.pdbx_strand_id
1 'polypeptide(L)'
;MLGQRARLDISVAKDRNPEYVMLSDGHIRNAYTLKLRNMEARPRTFTVALEGLEGGAMFTDEMDAAAAKRVLTIEVPADTTKPVRVYAVRPRGAKPAEFAFVLNATDKEGGADRSETTFTTAEGNGQ
;
A
#
# COMPACT_ATOMS: atom_id res chain seq x y z
N MET A 1 -0.78 -1.43 -22.93
CA MET A 1 -0.95 0.00 -23.28
C MET A 1 -0.10 0.83 -22.33
N LEU A 2 1.03 1.40 -22.79
CA LEU A 2 1.71 2.47 -22.07
C LEU A 2 1.13 3.79 -22.58
N GLY A 3 -0.01 4.18 -22.04
CA GLY A 3 -0.76 5.37 -22.46
C GLY A 3 -0.78 6.39 -21.34
N GLN A 4 -0.05 7.49 -21.54
CA GLN A 4 0.22 8.59 -20.60
C GLN A 4 1.23 8.22 -19.51
N ARG A 5 2.40 8.88 -19.53
CA ARG A 5 3.30 8.92 -18.37
C ARG A 5 2.53 9.62 -17.27
N ALA A 6 1.83 8.88 -16.43
CA ALA A 6 1.17 9.44 -15.27
C ALA A 6 2.22 10.27 -14.52
N ARG A 7 1.92 11.53 -14.18
CA ARG A 7 2.83 12.41 -13.43
C ARG A 7 2.83 12.05 -11.94
N LEU A 8 2.82 10.75 -11.68
CA LEU A 8 2.84 10.07 -10.41
C LEU A 8 3.42 8.67 -10.60
N ASP A 9 3.99 8.12 -9.54
CA ASP A 9 4.60 6.78 -9.52
C ASP A 9 4.49 6.20 -8.10
N ILE A 10 4.34 4.89 -8.00
CA ILE A 10 4.37 4.13 -6.75
C ILE A 10 5.41 3.01 -6.83
N SER A 11 6.33 3.01 -5.86
CA SER A 11 7.17 1.83 -5.61
C SER A 11 6.93 1.27 -4.22
N VAL A 12 6.97 -0.06 -4.12
CA VAL A 12 6.70 -0.82 -2.90
C VAL A 12 7.96 -1.57 -2.49
N ALA A 13 8.37 -1.41 -1.23
CA ALA A 13 9.39 -2.24 -0.60
C ALA A 13 8.77 -2.97 0.60
N LYS A 14 8.67 -4.30 0.50
CA LYS A 14 8.21 -5.13 1.62
C LYS A 14 9.30 -5.22 2.70
N ASP A 15 8.92 -5.02 3.94
CA ASP A 15 9.78 -5.29 5.09
C ASP A 15 9.83 -6.81 5.35
N ARG A 16 11.04 -7.37 5.42
CA ARG A 16 11.28 -8.81 5.57
C ARG A 16 11.89 -9.18 6.92
N ASN A 17 12.07 -8.22 7.83
CA ASN A 17 12.67 -8.47 9.13
C ASN A 17 11.85 -7.82 10.27
N PRO A 18 10.77 -8.48 10.76
CA PRO A 18 10.29 -9.82 10.38
C PRO A 18 9.41 -9.83 9.12
N GLU A 19 9.30 -10.97 8.43
CA GLU A 19 8.43 -11.10 7.24
C GLU A 19 6.93 -10.93 7.53
N TYR A 20 6.50 -11.30 8.74
CA TYR A 20 5.15 -11.09 9.24
C TYR A 20 5.15 -11.01 10.77
N VAL A 21 4.09 -10.42 11.33
CA VAL A 21 3.83 -10.40 12.77
C VAL A 21 2.40 -10.88 13.01
N MET A 22 2.22 -11.77 13.99
CA MET A 22 0.90 -12.11 14.50
C MET A 22 0.53 -11.10 15.59
N LEU A 23 -0.60 -10.44 15.43
CA LEU A 23 -1.16 -9.49 16.38
C LEU A 23 -1.91 -10.23 17.49
N SER A 24 -2.15 -9.56 18.62
CA SER A 24 -2.81 -10.15 19.80
C SER A 24 -4.26 -10.56 19.53
N ASP A 25 -4.93 -9.90 18.59
CA ASP A 25 -6.27 -10.22 18.11
C ASP A 25 -6.30 -11.37 17.08
N GLY A 26 -5.13 -11.96 16.79
CA GLY A 26 -4.95 -13.06 15.85
C GLY A 26 -4.73 -12.64 14.40
N HIS A 27 -4.85 -11.35 14.06
CA HIS A 27 -4.56 -10.89 12.70
C HIS A 27 -3.08 -11.08 12.36
N ILE A 28 -2.80 -11.28 11.07
CA ILE A 28 -1.45 -11.29 10.53
C ILE A 28 -1.18 -9.91 9.94
N ARG A 29 -0.02 -9.34 10.23
CA ARG A 29 0.44 -8.05 9.74
C ARG A 29 1.71 -8.20 8.92
N ASN A 30 1.75 -7.60 7.74
CA ASN A 30 2.96 -7.38 6.95
C ASN A 30 3.23 -5.87 6.87
N ALA A 31 4.49 -5.47 6.82
CA ALA A 31 4.88 -4.06 6.71
C ALA A 31 5.52 -3.77 5.34
N TYR A 32 5.24 -2.57 4.82
CA TYR A 32 5.72 -2.10 3.52
C TYR A 32 6.12 -0.64 3.64
N THR A 33 7.13 -0.23 2.90
CA THR A 33 7.44 1.17 2.62
C THR A 33 6.98 1.48 1.22
N LEU A 34 5.99 2.36 1.09
CA LEU A 34 5.55 2.91 -0.18
C LEU A 34 6.31 4.19 -0.44
N LYS A 35 6.81 4.38 -1.66
CA LYS A 35 7.31 5.68 -2.11
C LYS A 35 6.33 6.23 -3.14
N LEU A 36 5.61 7.27 -2.74
CA LEU A 36 4.60 7.93 -3.56
C LEU A 36 5.22 9.16 -4.19
N ARG A 37 5.36 9.18 -5.51
CA ARG A 37 5.95 10.30 -6.23
C ARG A 37 4.87 11.17 -6.83
N ASN A 38 4.99 12.48 -6.62
CA ASN A 38 4.23 13.50 -7.33
C ASN A 38 5.21 14.27 -8.23
N MET A 39 4.98 14.25 -9.54
CA MET A 39 5.82 14.95 -10.53
C MET A 39 5.19 16.26 -11.00
N GLU A 40 4.11 16.71 -10.36
CA GLU A 40 3.49 18.01 -10.62
C GLU A 40 4.11 19.10 -9.76
N ALA A 41 4.08 20.33 -10.25
CA ALA A 41 4.57 21.52 -9.56
C ALA A 41 3.60 22.05 -8.48
N ARG A 42 2.64 21.23 -8.04
CA ARG A 42 1.66 21.54 -6.99
C ARG A 42 1.44 20.32 -6.10
N PRO A 43 1.05 20.51 -4.82
CA PRO A 43 0.61 19.39 -3.98
C PRO A 43 -0.55 18.63 -4.64
N ARG A 44 -0.56 17.31 -4.44
CA ARG A 44 -1.62 16.43 -4.92
C ARG A 44 -2.09 15.50 -3.82
N THR A 45 -3.39 15.26 -3.82
CA THR A 45 -4.01 14.23 -3.01
C THR A 45 -4.12 12.95 -3.85
N PHE A 46 -3.58 11.87 -3.30
CA PHE A 46 -3.67 10.55 -3.89
C PHE A 46 -4.49 9.62 -3.02
N THR A 47 -5.09 8.61 -3.64
CA THR A 47 -5.60 7.44 -2.93
C THR A 47 -4.66 6.27 -3.18
N VAL A 48 -4.35 5.53 -2.12
CA VAL A 48 -3.69 4.23 -2.19
C VAL A 48 -4.74 3.18 -1.86
N ALA A 49 -4.93 2.20 -2.72
CA ALA A 49 -5.91 1.13 -2.54
C ALA A 49 -5.25 -0.26 -2.58
N LEU A 50 -5.82 -1.20 -1.83
CA LEU A 50 -5.48 -2.62 -1.90
C LEU A 50 -6.29 -3.30 -3.02
N GLU A 51 -5.61 -3.90 -3.98
CA GLU A 51 -6.20 -4.73 -5.04
C GLU A 51 -5.72 -6.18 -4.88
N GLY A 52 -6.64 -7.16 -4.96
CA GLY A 52 -6.31 -8.59 -4.84
C GLY A 52 -6.13 -9.12 -3.40
N LEU A 53 -6.08 -8.25 -2.39
CA LEU A 53 -5.95 -8.67 -0.99
C LEU A 53 -7.31 -8.86 -0.30
N GLU A 54 -8.01 -9.98 -0.54
CA GLU A 54 -9.33 -10.26 0.03
C GLU A 54 -9.31 -10.32 1.57
N GLY A 55 -10.31 -9.69 2.21
CA GLY A 55 -10.36 -9.55 3.67
C GLY A 55 -9.23 -8.72 4.27
N GLY A 56 -8.40 -8.09 3.41
CA GLY A 56 -7.29 -7.24 3.83
C GLY A 56 -7.70 -5.80 4.06
N ALA A 57 -7.02 -5.17 5.02
CA ALA A 57 -7.08 -3.74 5.30
C ALA A 57 -5.66 -3.21 5.54
N MET A 58 -5.50 -1.89 5.54
CA MET A 58 -4.22 -1.26 5.83
C MET A 58 -4.34 0.00 6.69
N PHE A 59 -3.26 0.32 7.38
CA PHE A 59 -3.09 1.52 8.19
C PHE A 59 -1.65 2.04 8.11
N THR A 60 -1.40 3.25 8.60
CA THR A 60 -0.09 3.90 8.67
C THR A 60 0.24 4.29 10.10
N ASP A 61 1.46 4.77 10.35
CA ASP A 61 1.82 5.36 11.64
C ASP A 61 1.03 6.65 11.98
N GLU A 62 0.33 7.24 10.99
CA GLU A 62 -0.47 8.47 11.14
C GLU A 62 -1.93 8.19 11.59
N MET A 63 -2.30 6.93 11.80
CA MET A 63 -3.67 6.54 12.18
C MET A 63 -3.71 5.33 13.11
N ASP A 64 -4.85 5.14 13.80
CA ASP A 64 -5.07 3.95 14.63
C ASP A 64 -5.20 2.70 13.76
N ALA A 65 -4.59 1.59 14.20
CA ALA A 65 -4.74 0.28 13.57
C ALA A 65 -6.21 -0.19 13.54
N ALA A 66 -7.02 0.19 14.52
CA ALA A 66 -8.47 -0.09 14.53
C ALA A 66 -9.24 0.62 13.40
N ALA A 67 -8.67 1.70 12.85
CA ALA A 67 -9.23 2.41 11.70
C ALA A 67 -8.72 1.87 10.35
N ALA A 68 -8.02 0.73 10.34
CA ALA A 68 -7.50 0.12 9.13
C ALA A 68 -8.61 -0.06 8.08
N LYS A 69 -8.28 0.30 6.83
CA LYS A 69 -9.23 0.32 5.72
C LYS A 69 -8.56 -0.04 4.41
N ARG A 70 -9.35 -0.33 3.37
CA ARG A 70 -8.81 -0.74 2.05
C ARG A 70 -8.21 0.39 1.24
N VAL A 71 -8.59 1.63 1.53
CA VAL A 71 -8.18 2.83 0.78
C VAL A 71 -7.74 3.92 1.75
N LEU A 72 -6.54 4.46 1.54
CA LEU A 72 -6.00 5.59 2.29
C LEU A 72 -5.88 6.80 1.37
N THR A 73 -6.12 7.99 1.92
CA THR A 73 -5.94 9.27 1.22
C THR A 73 -4.70 9.94 1.75
N ILE A 74 -3.77 10.31 0.87
CA ILE A 74 -2.45 10.82 1.25
C ILE A 74 -2.14 12.04 0.39
N GLU A 75 -1.77 13.14 1.04
CA GLU A 75 -1.24 14.32 0.37
C GLU A 75 0.27 14.17 0.14
N VAL A 76 0.71 14.46 -1.08
CA VAL A 76 2.11 14.45 -1.50
C VAL A 76 2.46 15.85 -2.03
N PRO A 77 3.48 16.53 -1.47
CA PRO A 77 3.91 17.84 -1.94
C PRO A 77 4.31 17.86 -3.43
N ALA A 78 4.40 19.06 -3.99
CA ALA A 78 4.90 19.27 -5.34
C ALA A 78 6.30 18.67 -5.53
N ASP A 79 6.54 18.08 -6.70
CA ASP A 79 7.85 17.56 -7.14
C ASP A 79 8.61 16.76 -6.06
N THR A 80 7.87 15.91 -5.34
CA THR A 80 8.37 15.20 -4.16
C THR A 80 8.05 13.72 -4.23
N THR A 81 8.93 12.91 -3.65
CA THR A 81 8.64 11.50 -3.31
C THR A 81 8.43 11.38 -1.81
N LYS A 82 7.20 11.09 -1.38
CA LYS A 82 6.85 10.89 0.03
C LYS A 82 6.97 9.40 0.39
N PRO A 83 7.89 9.00 1.28
CA PRO A 83 7.88 7.66 1.86
C PRO A 83 6.75 7.53 2.88
N VAL A 84 5.99 6.43 2.82
CA VAL A 84 4.89 6.12 3.73
C VAL A 84 5.05 4.67 4.18
N ARG A 85 5.16 4.44 5.49
CA ARG A 85 5.13 3.09 6.05
C ARG A 85 3.68 2.65 6.20
N VAL A 86 3.34 1.54 5.56
CA VAL A 86 2.01 0.96 5.53
C VAL A 86 2.07 -0.44 6.12
N TYR A 87 1.08 -0.76 6.93
CA TYR A 87 0.88 -2.09 7.48
C TYR A 87 -0.38 -2.68 6.86
N ALA A 88 -0.23 -3.79 6.14
CA ALA A 88 -1.38 -4.56 5.67
C ALA A 88 -1.70 -5.65 6.69
N VAL A 89 -2.99 -5.84 6.96
CA VAL A 89 -3.50 -6.83 7.92
C VAL A 89 -4.54 -7.74 7.27
N ARG A 90 -4.56 -9.01 7.69
CA ARG A 90 -5.57 -10.01 7.32
C ARG A 90 -5.91 -10.89 8.52
N PRO A 91 -7.12 -11.47 8.58
CA PRO A 91 -7.50 -12.37 9.66
C PRO A 91 -6.62 -13.63 9.71
N ARG A 92 -6.58 -14.26 10.88
CA ARG A 92 -5.93 -15.58 11.05
C ARG A 92 -6.50 -16.59 10.07
N GLY A 93 -5.64 -17.46 9.53
CA GLY A 93 -6.05 -18.48 8.55
C GLY A 93 -6.16 -17.97 7.12
N ALA A 94 -5.88 -16.68 6.87
CA ALA A 94 -5.63 -16.21 5.53
C ALA A 94 -4.45 -16.96 4.90
N LYS A 95 -4.58 -17.32 3.63
CA LYS A 95 -3.48 -17.88 2.83
C LYS A 95 -2.53 -16.77 2.36
N PRO A 96 -1.26 -17.09 2.07
CA PRO A 96 -0.39 -16.20 1.31
C PRO A 96 -1.08 -15.72 0.02
N ALA A 97 -0.78 -14.49 -0.40
CA ALA A 97 -1.41 -13.92 -1.59
C ALA A 97 -0.48 -12.92 -2.27
N GLU A 98 -0.52 -12.91 -3.60
CA GLU A 98 -0.06 -11.79 -4.40
C GLU A 98 -1.16 -10.73 -4.44
N PHE A 99 -0.77 -9.46 -4.34
CA PHE A 99 -1.70 -8.34 -4.37
C PHE A 99 -0.96 -7.10 -4.87
N ALA A 100 -1.68 -6.00 -5.07
CA ALA A 100 -1.07 -4.73 -5.45
C ALA A 100 -1.55 -3.56 -4.60
N PHE A 101 -0.66 -2.59 -4.46
CA PHE A 101 -1.02 -1.23 -4.09
C PHE A 101 -1.29 -0.44 -5.37
N VAL A 102 -2.46 0.17 -5.46
CA VAL A 102 -2.87 1.01 -6.58
C VAL A 102 -2.89 2.45 -6.11
N LEU A 103 -2.08 3.30 -6.74
CA LEU A 103 -2.05 4.74 -6.53
C LEU A 103 -2.95 5.40 -7.58
N ASN A 104 -3.93 6.20 -7.16
CA ASN A 104 -4.75 7.01 -8.05
C ASN A 104 -4.73 8.47 -7.61
N ALA A 105 -4.61 9.40 -8.55
CA ALA A 105 -4.87 10.80 -8.24
C ALA A 105 -6.37 11.11 -8.19
N THR A 106 -6.77 11.94 -7.24
CA THR A 106 -8.17 12.33 -7.04
C THR A 106 -8.54 13.66 -7.71
N ASP A 107 -7.55 14.33 -8.31
CA ASP A 107 -7.76 15.59 -9.00
C ASP A 107 -8.11 15.38 -10.48
N LYS A 108 -8.41 16.48 -11.18
CA LYS A 108 -8.82 16.45 -12.60
C LYS A 108 -7.70 16.00 -13.55
N GLU A 109 -6.43 16.09 -13.13
CA GLU A 109 -5.30 15.61 -13.92
C GLU A 109 -5.29 14.07 -13.97
N GLY A 110 -5.78 13.44 -12.89
CA GLY A 110 -5.90 11.99 -12.82
C GLY A 110 -4.54 11.30 -12.91
N GLY A 111 -4.54 10.11 -13.51
CA GLY A 111 -3.40 9.21 -13.53
C GLY A 111 -3.49 8.16 -12.43
N ALA A 112 -2.92 7.00 -12.74
CA ALA A 112 -2.84 5.88 -11.84
C ALA A 112 -1.54 5.12 -12.08
N ASP A 113 -1.04 4.49 -11.03
CA ASP A 113 0.08 3.57 -11.10
C ASP A 113 -0.13 2.44 -10.11
N ARG A 114 0.55 1.31 -10.34
CA ARG A 114 0.30 0.07 -9.63
C ARG A 114 1.59 -0.68 -9.40
N SER A 115 1.78 -1.15 -8.17
CA SER A 115 2.94 -1.95 -7.79
C SER A 115 2.52 -3.22 -7.06
N GLU A 116 2.97 -4.36 -7.59
CA GLU A 116 2.69 -5.69 -7.07
C GLU A 116 3.60 -6.06 -5.89
N THR A 117 3.07 -6.86 -4.97
CA THR A 117 3.82 -7.41 -3.85
C THR A 117 3.13 -8.65 -3.28
N THR A 118 3.71 -9.24 -2.24
CA THR A 118 3.18 -10.43 -1.58
C THR A 118 2.78 -10.16 -0.14
N PHE A 119 1.75 -10.86 0.32
CA PHE A 119 1.37 -10.99 1.71
C PHE A 119 1.81 -12.36 2.22
N THR A 120 2.73 -12.38 3.18
CA THR A 120 3.28 -13.59 3.80
C THR A 120 2.48 -13.91 5.07
N THR A 121 2.19 -15.18 5.29
CA THR A 121 1.60 -15.70 6.54
C THR A 121 2.51 -16.77 7.15
N ALA A 122 2.10 -17.38 8.27
CA ALA A 122 2.85 -18.46 8.91
C ALA A 122 3.05 -19.70 8.02
N GLU A 123 2.24 -19.87 6.97
CA GLU A 123 2.42 -20.93 5.97
C GLU A 123 3.60 -20.65 5.00
N GLY A 124 4.17 -19.44 5.04
CA GLY A 124 5.23 -18.99 4.13
C GLY A 124 4.73 -18.71 2.71
N ASN A 125 5.50 -18.00 1.89
CA ASN A 125 5.25 -17.97 0.45
C ASN A 125 5.94 -19.22 -0.11
N GLY A 126 5.23 -20.36 -0.16
CA GLY A 126 5.81 -21.64 -0.57
C GLY A 126 6.77 -21.49 -1.75
N GLN A 127 8.06 -21.77 -1.50
CA GLN A 127 9.06 -21.99 -2.54
C GLN A 127 8.98 -23.45 -3.00
#